data_AF-A0A699Z1B3-F1
#
_entry.id   AF-A0A699Z1B3-F1
#
_cell.length_a   1.000
_cell.length_b   1.000
_cell.length_c   1.000
_cell.angle_alpha   90.00
_cell.angle_beta   90.00
_cell.angle_gamma   90.00
#
_symmetry.space_group_name_H-M   'P 1'
#
loop_
_entity.id
_entity.type
_entity.pdbx_description
1 polymer ?
#
loop_
_entity_poly.entity_id
_entity_poly.type
_entity_poly.pdbx_seq_one_letter_code
_entity_poly.pdbx_strand_id
1 'polypeptide(L)'
;MVVGRSQQSLEVPNNATYIGSGKVAEVAQAVRHLKVETVIFDDSLSPGQLRNLEKAFGGEAAGVRVCDRTALILDIFSQRAGTREGKLQV
;
A
#
# COMPACT_ATOMS: atom_id res chain seq x y z
N MET A 1 -14.17 -0.58 -3.12
CA MET A 1 -14.29 0.08 -4.45
C MET A 1 -12.98 0.81 -4.74
N VAL A 2 -12.47 0.79 -5.98
CA VAL A 2 -11.27 1.56 -6.34
C VAL A 2 -11.68 2.99 -6.68
N VAL A 3 -11.12 3.98 -5.97
CA VAL A 3 -11.48 5.40 -6.11
C VAL A 3 -10.44 6.24 -6.87
N GLY A 4 -9.28 5.66 -7.18
CA GLY A 4 -8.23 6.34 -7.92
C GLY A 4 -7.09 5.39 -8.32
N ARG A 5 -6.28 5.84 -9.27
CA ARG A 5 -5.03 5.20 -9.70
C ARG A 5 -4.00 6.29 -9.94
N SER A 6 -2.75 6.06 -9.55
CA SER A 6 -1.63 6.95 -9.87
C SER A 6 -0.43 6.12 -10.28
N GLN A 7 0.36 6.64 -11.20
CA GLN A 7 1.55 5.98 -11.74
C GLN A 7 2.70 6.98 -11.82
N GLN A 8 3.92 6.46 -11.76
CA GLN A 8 5.15 7.22 -11.96
C GLN A 8 6.15 6.34 -12.70
N SER A 9 6.78 6.89 -13.74
CA SER A 9 7.97 6.29 -14.35
C SER A 9 9.21 6.82 -13.63
N LEU A 10 10.05 5.90 -13.16
CA LEU A 10 11.33 6.18 -12.51
C LEU A 10 12.36 5.21 -13.11
N GLU A 11 13.59 5.69 -13.31
CA GLU A 11 14.70 4.81 -13.69
C GLU A 11 15.07 3.85 -12.56
N VAL A 12 15.03 4.35 -11.31
CA VAL A 12 15.26 3.57 -10.09
C VAL A 12 14.23 3.96 -9.04
N PRO A 13 13.59 3.00 -8.34
CA PRO A 13 12.67 3.30 -7.24
C PRO A 13 13.35 4.10 -6.13
N ASN A 14 12.59 4.96 -5.46
CA ASN A 14 13.12 5.69 -4.32
C ASN A 14 13.34 4.73 -3.13
N ASN A 15 14.56 4.70 -2.57
CA ASN A 15 14.89 3.84 -1.43
C ASN A 15 14.01 4.07 -0.20
N ALA A 16 13.54 5.30 0.01
CA ALA A 16 12.74 5.68 1.17
C ALA A 16 11.24 5.48 0.96
N THR A 17 10.70 5.68 -0.25
CA THR A 17 9.24 5.70 -0.48
C THR A 17 8.76 4.96 -1.73
N TYR A 18 9.66 4.27 -2.44
CA TYR A 18 9.42 3.60 -3.74
C TYR A 18 9.10 4.56 -4.90
N ILE A 19 8.17 5.51 -4.67
CA ILE A 19 7.86 6.65 -5.53
C ILE A 19 8.60 7.92 -5.08
N GLY A 20 8.73 8.90 -5.97
CA GLY A 20 9.36 10.18 -5.67
C GLY A 20 8.50 11.09 -4.77
N SER A 21 9.14 12.04 -4.08
CA SER A 21 8.50 12.93 -3.10
C SER A 21 7.30 13.73 -3.65
N GLY A 22 7.37 14.20 -4.90
CA GLY A 22 6.25 14.88 -5.54
C GLY A 22 5.02 13.98 -5.69
N LYS A 23 5.24 12.71 -6.07
CA LYS A 23 4.17 11.72 -6.18
C LYS A 23 3.62 11.33 -4.80
N VAL A 24 4.48 11.24 -3.78
CA VAL A 24 4.05 11.02 -2.38
C VAL A 24 3.10 12.15 -1.95
N ALA A 25 3.45 13.41 -2.21
CA ALA A 25 2.61 14.55 -1.86
C ALA A 25 1.26 14.53 -2.61
N GLU A 26 1.27 14.23 -3.91
CA GLU A 26 0.06 14.08 -4.74
C GLU A 26 -0.86 13.00 -4.17
N VAL A 27 -0.33 11.80 -3.89
CA VAL A 27 -1.10 10.69 -3.33
C VAL A 27 -1.62 11.03 -1.94
N ALA A 28 -0.81 11.66 -1.08
CA ALA A 28 -1.24 12.09 0.25
C ALA A 28 -2.39 13.10 0.21
N GLN A 29 -2.45 13.97 -0.80
CA GLN A 29 -3.58 14.87 -1.00
C GLN A 29 -4.82 14.11 -1.46
N ALA A 30 -4.68 13.19 -2.42
CA ALA A 30 -5.78 12.36 -2.89
C ALA A 30 -6.38 11.51 -1.77
N VAL A 31 -5.53 10.89 -0.93
CA VAL A 31 -5.94 10.10 0.24
C VAL A 31 -6.82 10.93 1.18
N ARG A 32 -6.39 12.15 1.51
CA ARG A 32 -7.16 13.05 2.38
C ARG A 32 -8.47 13.52 1.76
N HIS A 33 -8.44 13.89 0.48
CA HIS A 33 -9.61 14.43 -0.22
C HIS A 33 -10.68 13.36 -0.45
N LEU A 34 -10.25 12.16 -0.86
CA LEU A 34 -11.14 11.04 -1.18
C LEU A 34 -11.44 10.15 0.03
N LYS A 35 -10.85 10.44 1.20
CA LYS A 35 -10.97 9.65 2.44
C LYS A 35 -10.62 8.18 2.21
N VAL A 36 -9.46 7.94 1.60
CA VAL A 36 -8.98 6.59 1.28
C VAL A 36 -8.49 5.89 2.54
N GLU A 37 -8.97 4.68 2.79
CA GLU A 37 -8.54 3.83 3.91
C GLU A 37 -7.33 2.95 3.57
N THR A 38 -7.13 2.63 2.28
CA THR A 38 -6.04 1.73 1.85
C THR A 38 -5.44 2.19 0.53
N VAL A 39 -4.11 2.34 0.53
CA VAL A 39 -3.30 2.58 -0.67
C VAL A 39 -2.60 1.28 -1.05
N ILE A 40 -2.79 0.82 -2.28
CA ILE A 40 -2.20 -0.42 -2.79
C ILE A 40 -1.06 -0.10 -3.74
N PHE A 41 0.11 -0.69 -3.49
CA PHE A 41 1.25 -0.68 -4.41
C PHE A 41 1.29 -1.98 -5.19
N ASP A 42 1.38 -1.87 -6.51
CA ASP A 42 1.55 -3.01 -7.41
C ASP A 42 3.02 -3.45 -7.49
N ASP A 43 3.70 -3.51 -6.36
CA ASP A 43 5.01 -4.14 -6.20
C ASP A 43 5.25 -4.46 -4.73
N SER A 44 6.30 -5.22 -4.43
CA SER A 44 6.77 -5.41 -3.05
C SER A 44 7.42 -4.13 -2.52
N LEU A 45 7.18 -3.83 -1.25
CA LEU A 45 7.83 -2.72 -0.57
C LEU A 45 8.74 -3.25 0.53
N SER A 46 9.91 -2.62 0.69
CA SER A 46 10.73 -2.88 1.87
C SER A 46 10.02 -2.38 3.15
N PRO A 47 10.34 -2.94 4.32
CA PRO A 47 9.74 -2.48 5.58
C PRO A 47 9.97 -0.98 5.86
N GLY A 48 11.10 -0.43 5.39
CA GLY A 48 11.39 1.00 5.49
C GLY A 48 10.46 1.84 4.61
N GLN A 49 10.24 1.43 3.37
CA GLN A 49 9.33 2.11 2.44
C GLN A 49 7.89 2.12 2.95
N LEU A 50 7.40 0.98 3.43
CA LEU A 50 6.07 0.84 4.01
C LEU A 50 5.84 1.85 5.14
N ARG A 51 6.72 1.86 6.14
CA ARG A 51 6.63 2.78 7.29
C ARG A 51 6.69 4.25 6.88
N ASN A 52 7.52 4.59 5.89
CA ASN A 52 7.66 5.97 5.43
C ASN A 52 6.42 6.44 4.66
N LEU A 53 5.85 5.58 3.82
CA LEU A 53 4.63 5.86 3.08
C LEU A 53 3.42 5.98 4.01
N GLU A 54 3.27 5.08 4.98
CA GLU A 54 2.20 5.18 5.98
C GLU A 54 2.28 6.51 6.72
N LYS A 55 3.46 6.89 7.21
CA LYS A 55 3.67 8.21 7.84
C LYS A 55 3.29 9.36 6.90
N ALA A 56 3.69 9.29 5.63
CA ALA A 56 3.40 10.34 4.66
C ALA A 56 1.90 10.48 4.33
N PHE A 57 1.13 9.40 4.44
CA PHE A 57 -0.30 9.39 4.15
C PHE A 57 -1.20 9.64 5.37
N GLY A 58 -0.61 9.87 6.56
CA GLY A 58 -1.32 10.23 7.79
C GLY A 58 -1.16 9.22 8.93
N GLY A 59 -0.49 8.09 8.69
CA GLY A 59 -0.19 7.05 9.66
C GLY A 59 -1.42 6.38 10.27
N GLU A 60 -1.23 5.69 11.40
CA GLU A 60 -2.31 5.06 12.15
C GLU A 60 -3.37 6.07 12.62
N ALA A 61 -2.98 7.32 12.89
CA ALA A 61 -3.88 8.38 13.33
C ALA A 61 -4.95 8.72 12.27
N ALA A 62 -4.63 8.56 10.98
CA ALA A 62 -5.58 8.75 9.88
C ALA A 62 -6.27 7.44 9.46
N GLY A 63 -5.91 6.30 10.05
CA GLY A 63 -6.44 4.98 9.69
C GLY A 63 -6.07 4.52 8.27
N VAL A 64 -5.03 5.11 7.66
CA VAL A 64 -4.64 4.79 6.28
C VAL A 64 -3.62 3.67 6.29
N ARG A 65 -3.98 2.53 5.69
CA ARG A 65 -3.09 1.39 5.50
C ARG A 65 -2.37 1.47 4.16
N VAL A 66 -1.07 1.15 4.15
CA VAL A 66 -0.35 0.85 2.91
C VAL A 66 -0.28 -0.67 2.75
N CYS A 67 -0.68 -1.16 1.58
CA CYS A 67 -0.64 -2.59 1.24
C CYS A 67 0.21 -2.75 -0.01
N ASP A 68 1.19 -3.63 0.04
CA ASP A 68 2.02 -3.96 -1.12
C ASP A 68 1.46 -5.21 -1.84
N ARG A 69 2.05 -5.56 -2.98
CA ARG A 69 1.55 -6.70 -3.78
C ARG A 69 1.57 -8.00 -2.99
N THR A 70 2.64 -8.25 -2.24
CA THR A 70 2.82 -9.49 -1.47
C THR A 70 1.76 -9.61 -0.38
N ALA A 71 1.55 -8.55 0.40
CA ALA A 71 0.54 -8.51 1.45
C ALA A 71 -0.88 -8.68 0.89
N LEU A 72 -1.18 -8.05 -0.26
CA LEU A 72 -2.47 -8.20 -0.92
C LEU A 72 -2.72 -9.64 -1.38
N ILE A 73 -1.71 -10.29 -1.95
CA ILE A 73 -1.80 -11.70 -2.39
C ILE A 73 -2.12 -12.61 -1.18
N LEU A 74 -1.39 -12.44 -0.08
CA LEU A 74 -1.59 -13.22 1.15
C LEU A 74 -2.97 -12.98 1.78
N ASP A 75 -3.47 -11.74 1.76
CA ASP A 75 -4.80 -11.39 2.26
C ASP A 75 -5.90 -12.05 1.42
N ILE A 76 -5.77 -12.02 0.08
CA ILE A 76 -6.69 -12.71 -0.84
C ILE A 76 -6.70 -14.22 -0.59
N PHE A 77 -5.53 -14.84 -0.42
CA PHE A 77 -5.46 -16.28 -0.14
C PHE A 77 -6.06 -16.62 1.22
N SER A 78 -5.79 -15.81 2.24
CA SER A 78 -6.34 -15.98 3.58
C SER A 78 -7.87 -15.89 3.60
N GLN A 79 -8.45 -15.01 2.78
CA GLN A 79 -9.91 -14.89 2.61
C GLN A 79 -10.52 -16.10 1.88
N ARG A 80 -9.75 -16.77 1.01
CA ARG A 80 -10.19 -17.96 0.26
C ARG A 80 -9.94 -19.27 0.99
N ALA A 81 -9.06 -19.29 2.01
CA ALA A 81 -8.78 -20.44 2.85
C ALA A 81 -9.94 -20.74 3.82
N GLY A 82 -11.05 -21.25 3.27
CA GLY A 82 -12.26 -21.61 4.01
C GLY A 82 -12.19 -22.94 4.77
N THR A 83 -11.17 -23.77 4.54
CA THR A 83 -11.00 -25.09 5.20
C THR A 83 -9.86 -25.06 6.22
N ARG A 84 -9.96 -25.87 7.30
CA ARG A 84 -8.97 -25.93 8.40
C ARG A 84 -7.55 -26.23 7.92
N GLU A 85 -7.38 -27.00 6.85
CA GLU A 85 -6.08 -27.35 6.28
C GLU A 85 -5.48 -26.19 5.46
N GLY A 86 -6.31 -25.40 4.76
CA GLY A 86 -5.85 -24.27 3.95
C GLY A 86 -5.27 -23.12 4.77
N LYS A 87 -5.61 -22.98 6.06
CA LYS A 87 -5.03 -21.95 6.95
C LYS A 87 -3.65 -22.29 7.50
N LEU A 88 -3.23 -23.56 7.45
CA LEU A 88 -1.95 -24.03 7.99
C LEU A 88 -0.77 -23.88 7.01
N GLN A 89 -1.06 -23.65 5.72
CA GLN A 89 -0.07 -23.68 4.64
C GLN A 89 0.21 -22.32 3.98
N VAL A 90 -0.40 -21.23 4.48
CA VAL A 90 -0.20 -19.85 3.99
C VAL A 90 0.51 -18.98 5.01
#